data_AF-A0A0B2BRC9-F1
#
_entry.id   AF-A0A0B2BRC9-F1
#
_cell.length_a   1.000
_cell.length_b   1.000
_cell.length_c   1.000
_cell.angle_alpha   90.00
_cell.angle_beta   90.00
_cell.angle_gamma   90.00
#
_symmetry.space_group_name_H-M   'P 1'
#
loop_
_entity.id
_entity.type
_entity.pdbx_description
1 polymer ?
#
loop_
_entity_poly.entity_id
_entity_poly.type
_entity_poly.pdbx_seq_one_letter_code
_entity_poly.pdbx_strand_id
1 'polypeptide(L)'
;MTSTDVSKIAAEIRRATFTIRRRGFDEDEVLDYLAQLAESVQHLEDDNASLRRELDAKRAELEEKAEAGTEISAQAVIMFAEAQKVADSLIDEAVQHARDLMMSARTQQRDIVKEAHAAAEEAASKAEAAATRLPATTDGAAPVERTEGGAVYDHPVPEIEYVRTFAKVAQIQLRSVLEALTEQVDALGEMPDLRRDDRRGDDR
;
A
#
# COMPACT_ATOMS: atom_id res chain seq x y z
N MET A 1 -44.33 47.43 3.97
CA MET A 1 -44.11 48.47 2.94
C MET A 1 -44.95 48.08 1.76
N THR A 2 -45.92 48.93 1.39
CA THR A 2 -46.89 48.64 0.34
C THR A 2 -46.15 48.33 -0.95
N SER A 3 -46.33 47.12 -1.48
CA SER A 3 -46.00 46.81 -2.86
C SER A 3 -46.87 47.71 -3.72
N THR A 4 -46.43 48.95 -3.93
CA THR A 4 -46.90 49.75 -5.05
C THR A 4 -46.72 48.85 -6.26
N ASP A 5 -47.78 48.53 -6.97
CA ASP A 5 -47.75 47.69 -8.16
C ASP A 5 -46.80 48.36 -9.16
N VAL A 6 -45.51 48.03 -9.06
CA VAL A 6 -44.46 48.61 -9.91
C VAL A 6 -44.86 48.36 -11.35
N SER A 7 -45.43 47.18 -11.63
CA SER A 7 -46.04 46.76 -12.91
C SER A 7 -47.11 47.68 -13.51
N LYS A 8 -47.59 48.69 -12.77
CA LYS A 8 -48.58 49.67 -13.26
C LYS A 8 -47.99 51.07 -13.45
N ILE A 9 -46.74 51.30 -13.05
CA ILE A 9 -46.10 52.63 -13.09
C ILE A 9 -45.97 53.12 -14.54
N ALA A 10 -45.57 52.27 -15.49
CA ALA A 10 -45.51 52.63 -16.91
C ALA A 10 -46.89 53.08 -17.45
N ALA A 11 -47.97 52.42 -17.03
CA ALA A 11 -49.34 52.77 -17.42
C ALA A 11 -49.83 54.06 -16.75
N GLU A 12 -49.41 54.31 -15.51
CA GLU A 12 -49.70 55.56 -14.78
C GLU A 12 -48.99 56.75 -15.42
N ILE A 13 -47.72 56.60 -15.85
CA ILE A 13 -46.96 57.64 -16.56
C ILE A 13 -47.67 58.02 -17.86
N ARG A 14 -48.14 57.04 -18.65
CA ARG A 14 -48.87 57.29 -19.92
C ARG A 14 -50.21 57.99 -19.72
N ARG A 15 -50.81 57.90 -18.53
CA ARG A 15 -52.11 58.49 -18.18
C ARG A 15 -51.99 59.75 -17.33
N ALA A 16 -50.76 60.20 -17.05
CA ALA A 16 -50.52 61.38 -16.24
C ALA A 16 -51.08 62.64 -16.93
N THR A 17 -51.84 63.44 -16.19
CA THR A 17 -52.43 64.69 -16.67
C THR A 17 -51.89 65.88 -15.91
N PHE A 18 -51.61 66.98 -16.60
CA PHE A 18 -51.04 68.19 -16.02
C PHE A 18 -51.95 69.40 -16.22
N THR A 19 -51.85 70.39 -15.33
CA THR A 19 -52.59 71.66 -15.47
C THR A 19 -51.79 72.66 -16.29
N ILE A 20 -52.44 73.32 -17.26
CA ILE A 20 -51.81 74.27 -18.17
C ILE A 20 -51.80 75.67 -17.55
N ARG A 21 -50.67 76.40 -17.64
CA ARG A 21 -50.53 77.81 -17.21
C ARG A 21 -49.95 78.69 -18.31
N ARG A 22 -50.15 80.02 -18.21
CA ARG A 22 -49.75 81.05 -19.19
C ARG A 22 -48.26 81.09 -19.58
N ARG A 23 -47.39 80.42 -18.81
CA ARG A 23 -45.97 80.16 -19.10
C ARG A 23 -45.68 78.77 -18.56
N GLY A 24 -45.32 77.84 -19.45
CA GLY A 24 -45.13 76.42 -19.14
C GLY A 24 -44.15 75.76 -20.11
N PHE A 25 -43.92 74.46 -19.89
CA PHE A 25 -43.18 73.62 -20.84
C PHE A 25 -44.01 73.37 -22.09
N ASP A 26 -43.35 73.03 -23.19
CA ASP A 26 -44.02 72.60 -24.42
C ASP A 26 -44.74 71.26 -24.17
N GLU A 27 -46.00 71.18 -24.59
CA GLU A 27 -46.85 70.01 -24.33
C GLU A 27 -46.36 68.80 -25.13
N ASP A 28 -45.98 69.00 -26.39
CA ASP A 28 -45.52 67.93 -27.28
C ASP A 28 -44.20 67.34 -26.75
N GLU A 29 -43.27 68.19 -26.31
CA GLU A 29 -41.98 67.76 -25.72
C GLU A 29 -42.19 66.96 -24.42
N VAL A 30 -43.13 67.37 -23.57
CA VAL A 30 -43.46 66.66 -22.33
C VAL A 30 -44.11 65.31 -22.62
N LEU A 31 -45.02 65.24 -23.60
CA LEU A 31 -45.67 63.98 -23.99
C LEU A 31 -44.67 62.98 -24.57
N ASP A 32 -43.77 63.45 -25.44
CA ASP A 32 -42.69 62.63 -26.00
C ASP A 32 -41.75 62.10 -24.91
N TYR A 33 -41.36 62.96 -23.95
CA TYR A 33 -40.53 62.55 -22.82
C TYR A 33 -41.24 61.53 -21.93
N LEU A 34 -42.52 61.72 -21.61
CA LEU A 34 -43.30 60.77 -20.80
C LEU A 34 -43.49 59.43 -21.51
N ALA A 35 -43.62 59.42 -22.84
CA ALA A 35 -43.67 58.20 -23.63
C ALA A 35 -42.35 57.41 -23.53
N GLN A 36 -41.21 58.08 -23.71
CA GLN A 36 -39.88 57.47 -23.56
C GLN A 36 -39.62 56.97 -22.14
N LEU A 37 -40.06 57.74 -21.13
CA LEU A 37 -39.96 57.35 -19.73
C LEU A 37 -40.80 56.11 -19.44
N ALA A 38 -42.05 56.07 -19.92
CA ALA A 38 -42.93 54.92 -19.74
C ALA A 38 -42.39 53.65 -20.43
N GLU A 39 -41.78 53.79 -21.60
CA GLU A 39 -41.11 52.67 -22.29
C GLU A 39 -39.89 52.17 -21.50
N SER A 40 -39.05 53.09 -21.02
CA SER A 40 -37.88 52.74 -20.21
C SER A 40 -38.26 52.03 -18.90
N VAL A 41 -39.31 52.50 -18.23
CA VAL A 41 -39.84 51.86 -17.01
C VAL A 41 -40.38 50.47 -17.31
N GLN A 42 -41.15 50.30 -18.40
CA GLN A 42 -41.66 49.00 -18.81
C GLN A 42 -40.53 48.00 -19.08
N HIS A 43 -39.48 48.43 -19.80
CA HIS A 43 -38.32 47.60 -20.07
C HIS A 43 -37.62 47.14 -18.78
N LEU A 44 -37.40 48.05 -17.84
CA LEU A 44 -36.78 47.73 -16.55
C LEU A 44 -37.64 46.78 -15.71
N GLU A 45 -38.97 46.90 -15.79
CA GLU A 45 -39.89 45.98 -15.11
C GLU A 45 -39.83 44.57 -15.71
N ASP A 46 -39.79 44.46 -17.03
CA ASP A 46 -39.69 43.19 -17.74
C ASP A 46 -38.35 42.50 -17.43
N ASP A 47 -37.25 43.26 -17.44
CA ASP A 47 -35.92 42.79 -17.03
C ASP A 47 -35.92 42.32 -15.58
N ASN A 48 -36.48 43.11 -14.66
CA ASN A 48 -36.53 42.74 -13.24
C ASN A 48 -37.35 41.47 -13.03
N ALA A 49 -38.46 41.32 -13.75
CA ALA A 49 -39.29 40.12 -13.72
C ALA A 49 -38.55 38.91 -14.29
N SER A 50 -37.73 39.08 -15.32
CA SER A 50 -36.87 38.01 -15.87
C SER A 50 -35.78 37.62 -14.87
N LEU A 51 -35.05 38.60 -14.33
CA LEU A 51 -33.97 38.37 -13.36
C LEU A 51 -34.48 37.70 -12.08
N ARG A 52 -35.67 38.06 -11.59
CA ARG A 52 -36.28 37.38 -10.45
C ARG A 52 -36.58 35.91 -10.75
N ARG A 53 -37.17 35.62 -11.92
CA ARG A 53 -37.41 34.23 -12.36
C ARG A 53 -36.12 33.43 -12.47
N GLU A 54 -35.07 34.02 -13.03
CA GLU A 54 -33.75 33.38 -13.12
C GLU A 54 -33.12 33.15 -11.74
N LEU A 55 -33.19 34.13 -10.84
CA LEU A 55 -32.69 33.99 -9.47
C LEU A 55 -33.43 32.90 -8.70
N ASP A 56 -34.76 32.83 -8.83
CA ASP A 56 -35.56 31.81 -8.16
C ASP A 56 -35.23 30.42 -8.71
N ALA A 57 -35.08 30.28 -10.04
CA ALA A 57 -34.65 29.03 -10.66
C ALA A 57 -33.24 28.62 -10.21
N LYS A 58 -32.30 29.57 -10.14
CA LYS A 58 -30.92 29.30 -9.69
C LYS A 58 -30.85 28.94 -8.22
N ARG A 59 -31.68 29.56 -7.38
CA ARG A 59 -31.79 29.21 -5.97
C ARG A 59 -32.29 27.78 -5.79
N ALA A 60 -33.35 27.40 -6.51
CA ALA A 60 -33.85 26.03 -6.50
C ALA A 60 -32.79 25.01 -6.97
N GLU A 61 -32.06 25.33 -8.05
CA GLU A 61 -30.96 24.48 -8.55
C GLU A 61 -29.83 24.29 -7.52
N LEU A 62 -29.48 25.35 -6.78
CA LEU A 62 -28.45 25.29 -5.74
C LEU A 62 -28.92 24.51 -4.51
N GLU A 63 -30.20 24.64 -4.14
CA GLU A 63 -30.80 23.91 -3.02
C GLU A 63 -30.80 22.40 -3.31
N GLU A 64 -31.25 21.98 -4.50
CA GLU A 64 -31.23 20.57 -4.93
C GLU A 64 -29.79 20.00 -4.91
N LYS A 65 -28.81 20.76 -5.42
CA LYS A 65 -27.40 20.35 -5.40
C LYS A 65 -26.84 20.24 -3.98
N ALA A 66 -27.24 21.13 -3.07
CA ALA A 66 -26.80 21.10 -1.68
C ALA A 66 -27.36 19.88 -0.94
N GLU A 67 -28.63 19.54 -1.18
CA GLU A 67 -29.27 18.34 -0.64
C GLU A 67 -28.57 17.08 -1.15
N ALA A 68 -28.40 16.94 -2.46
CA ALA A 68 -27.69 15.81 -3.07
C ALA A 68 -26.24 15.67 -2.55
N GLY A 69 -25.53 16.79 -2.38
CA GLY A 69 -24.18 16.80 -1.81
C GLY A 69 -24.15 16.31 -0.35
N THR A 70 -25.18 16.65 0.43
CA THR A 70 -25.29 16.22 1.83
C THR A 70 -25.57 14.72 1.94
N GLU A 71 -26.44 14.18 1.08
CA GLU A 71 -26.71 12.73 1.02
C GLU A 71 -25.47 11.93 0.62
N ILE A 72 -24.77 12.37 -0.42
CA ILE A 72 -23.51 11.73 -0.87
C ILE A 72 -22.47 11.79 0.25
N SER A 73 -22.34 12.93 0.94
CA SER A 73 -21.42 13.06 2.07
C SER A 73 -21.78 12.11 3.21
N ALA A 74 -23.06 11.95 3.55
CA ALA A 74 -23.49 11.01 4.59
C ALA A 74 -23.18 9.56 4.20
N GLN A 75 -23.47 9.18 2.96
CA GLN A 75 -23.15 7.84 2.44
C GLN A 75 -21.64 7.58 2.42
N ALA A 76 -20.83 8.56 2.02
CA ALA A 76 -19.38 8.45 2.04
C ALA A 76 -18.85 8.21 3.45
N VAL A 77 -19.36 8.93 4.46
CA VAL A 77 -18.96 8.73 5.86
C VAL A 77 -19.28 7.31 6.34
N ILE A 78 -20.44 6.77 5.98
CA ILE A 78 -20.81 5.38 6.31
C ILE A 78 -19.84 4.40 5.64
N MET A 79 -19.57 4.57 4.34
CA MET A 79 -18.63 3.70 3.61
C MET A 79 -17.20 3.79 4.18
N PHE A 80 -16.75 4.98 4.60
CA PHE A 80 -15.45 5.13 5.24
C PHE A 80 -15.38 4.44 6.60
N ALA A 81 -16.44 4.55 7.41
CA ALA A 81 -16.51 3.84 8.69
C ALA A 81 -16.50 2.32 8.50
N GLU A 82 -17.19 1.81 7.48
CA GLU A 82 -17.16 0.40 7.12
C GLU A 82 -15.77 -0.04 6.65
N ALA A 83 -15.14 0.73 5.74
CA ALA A 83 -13.80 0.45 5.26
C ALA A 83 -12.75 0.46 6.38
N GLN A 84 -12.87 1.38 7.35
CA GLN A 84 -12.00 1.41 8.54
C GLN A 84 -12.17 0.15 9.38
N LYS A 85 -13.41 -0.28 9.64
CA LYS A 85 -13.69 -1.51 10.38
C LYS A 85 -13.11 -2.74 9.68
N VAL A 86 -13.22 -2.81 8.36
CA VAL A 86 -12.62 -3.89 7.57
C VAL A 86 -11.09 -3.84 7.65
N ALA A 87 -10.50 -2.65 7.53
CA ALA A 87 -9.06 -2.47 7.66
C ALA A 87 -8.53 -2.92 9.04
N ASP A 88 -9.20 -2.52 10.12
CA ASP A 88 -8.84 -2.94 11.48
C ASP A 88 -8.93 -4.47 11.63
N SER A 89 -9.99 -5.08 11.10
CA SER A 89 -10.16 -6.54 11.11
C SER A 89 -9.05 -7.27 10.34
N LEU A 90 -8.65 -6.74 9.17
CA LEU A 90 -7.57 -7.32 8.36
C LEU A 90 -6.21 -7.18 9.05
N ILE A 91 -5.98 -6.07 9.77
CA ILE A 91 -4.76 -5.89 10.56
C ILE A 91 -4.71 -6.91 11.68
N ASP A 92 -5.79 -7.11 12.41
CA ASP A 92 -5.86 -8.09 13.49
C ASP A 92 -5.61 -9.52 12.98
N GLU A 93 -6.23 -9.89 11.85
CA GLU A 93 -6.01 -11.18 11.20
C GLU A 93 -4.56 -11.35 10.74
N ALA A 94 -3.97 -10.34 10.09
CA ALA A 94 -2.58 -10.37 9.65
C ALA A 94 -1.60 -10.48 10.83
N VAL A 95 -1.86 -9.77 11.93
CA VAL A 95 -1.04 -9.85 13.15
C VAL A 95 -1.12 -11.23 13.77
N GLN A 96 -2.31 -11.82 13.84
CA GLN A 96 -2.50 -13.17 14.37
C GLN A 96 -1.78 -14.20 13.50
N HIS A 97 -1.97 -14.14 12.19
CA HIS A 97 -1.30 -15.03 11.24
C HIS A 97 0.24 -14.90 11.32
N ALA A 98 0.76 -13.68 11.46
CA ALA A 98 2.20 -13.46 11.62
C ALA A 98 2.74 -14.11 12.92
N ARG A 99 1.97 -14.05 14.01
CA ARG A 99 2.35 -14.73 15.27
C ARG A 99 2.37 -16.24 15.11
N ASP A 100 1.36 -16.79 14.44
CA ASP A 100 1.25 -18.23 14.20
C ASP A 100 2.40 -18.74 13.32
N LEU A 101 2.75 -17.99 12.26
CA LEU A 101 3.93 -18.26 11.43
C LEU A 101 5.22 -18.25 12.24
N MET A 102 5.43 -17.25 13.12
CA MET A 102 6.63 -17.19 13.96
C MET A 102 6.71 -18.36 14.93
N MET A 103 5.59 -18.79 15.51
CA MET A 103 5.53 -19.95 16.41
C MET A 103 5.80 -21.26 15.66
N SER A 104 5.27 -21.40 14.45
CA SER A 104 5.55 -22.53 13.56
C SER A 104 7.03 -22.59 13.18
N ALA A 105 7.61 -21.47 12.71
CA ALA A 105 9.02 -21.38 12.34
C ALA A 105 9.96 -21.69 13.52
N ARG A 106 9.65 -21.22 14.73
CA ARG A 106 10.42 -21.55 15.94
C ARG A 106 10.33 -23.02 16.32
N THR A 107 9.18 -23.64 16.11
CA THR A 107 9.01 -25.09 16.34
C THR A 107 9.86 -25.87 15.34
N GLN A 108 9.73 -25.56 14.06
CA GLN A 108 10.51 -26.17 12.99
C GLN A 108 12.03 -26.00 13.23
N GLN A 109 12.49 -24.80 13.60
CA GLN A 109 13.89 -24.57 13.93
C GLN A 109 14.39 -25.48 15.07
N ARG A 110 13.59 -25.63 16.14
CA ARG A 110 13.96 -26.50 17.26
C ARG A 110 14.04 -27.97 16.84
N ASP A 111 13.13 -28.40 15.99
CA ASP A 111 13.09 -29.79 15.53
C ASP A 111 14.27 -30.10 14.60
N ILE A 112 14.59 -29.20 13.66
CA ILE A 112 15.79 -29.31 12.81
C ILE A 112 17.06 -29.37 13.66
N VAL A 113 17.19 -28.51 14.67
CA VAL A 113 18.38 -28.50 15.55
C VAL A 113 18.47 -29.81 16.35
N LYS A 114 17.36 -30.33 16.89
CA LYS A 114 17.34 -31.62 17.58
C LYS A 114 17.74 -32.77 16.65
N GLU A 115 17.21 -32.80 15.44
CA GLU A 115 17.51 -33.83 14.45
C GLU A 115 18.98 -33.76 14.03
N ALA A 116 19.53 -32.57 13.79
CA ALA A 116 20.94 -32.36 13.48
C ALA A 116 21.86 -32.83 14.62
N HIS A 117 21.49 -32.56 15.89
CA HIS A 117 22.24 -33.08 17.04
C HIS A 117 22.20 -34.61 17.11
N ALA A 118 21.03 -35.23 16.95
CA ALA A 118 20.90 -36.68 16.95
C ALA A 118 21.72 -37.33 15.83
N ALA A 119 21.67 -36.79 14.62
CA ALA A 119 22.45 -37.27 13.48
C ALA A 119 23.97 -37.12 13.72
N ALA A 120 24.40 -36.03 14.35
CA ALA A 120 25.80 -35.81 14.70
C ALA A 120 26.31 -36.78 15.77
N GLU A 121 25.51 -37.06 16.80
CA GLU A 121 25.82 -38.07 17.83
C GLU A 121 25.95 -39.48 17.23
N GLU A 122 25.05 -39.84 16.31
CA GLU A 122 25.10 -41.12 15.62
C GLU A 122 26.35 -41.23 14.72
N ALA A 123 26.70 -40.16 14.00
CA ALA A 123 27.90 -40.10 13.18
C ALA A 123 29.18 -40.19 14.02
N ALA A 124 29.24 -39.50 15.16
CA ALA A 124 30.36 -39.57 16.09
C ALA A 124 30.53 -40.99 16.66
N SER A 125 29.43 -41.62 17.09
CA SER A 125 29.43 -42.99 17.60
C SER A 125 29.93 -43.99 16.54
N LYS A 126 29.51 -43.83 15.27
CA LYS A 126 30.00 -44.65 14.15
C LYS A 126 31.50 -44.44 13.90
N ALA A 127 31.98 -43.20 13.98
CA ALA A 127 33.40 -42.88 13.79
C ALA A 127 34.27 -43.47 14.92
N GLU A 128 33.85 -43.39 16.17
CA GLU A 128 34.53 -44.00 17.31
C GLU A 128 34.57 -45.53 17.22
N ALA A 129 33.46 -46.16 16.79
CA ALA A 129 33.41 -47.59 16.55
C ALA A 129 34.34 -48.01 15.39
N ALA A 130 34.49 -47.18 14.35
CA ALA A 130 35.43 -47.41 13.25
C ALA A 130 36.89 -47.24 13.70
N ALA A 131 37.18 -46.22 14.51
CA ALA A 131 38.52 -45.98 15.07
C ALA A 131 38.97 -47.12 16.00
N THR A 132 38.05 -47.66 16.80
CA THR A 132 38.32 -48.81 17.70
C THR A 132 38.57 -50.11 16.91
N ARG A 133 38.09 -50.22 15.67
CA ARG A 133 38.33 -51.38 14.79
C ARG A 133 39.64 -51.29 13.99
N LEU A 134 40.34 -50.16 14.00
CA LEU A 134 41.65 -50.05 13.37
C LEU A 134 42.73 -50.62 14.32
N PRO A 135 43.45 -51.69 13.97
CA PRO A 135 44.53 -52.20 14.81
C PRO A 135 45.72 -51.24 14.77
N ALA A 136 46.33 -51.03 15.94
CA ALA A 136 47.62 -50.34 16.06
C ALA A 136 48.71 -51.15 15.34
N THR A 137 49.03 -50.77 14.10
CA THR A 137 50.26 -51.22 13.45
C THR A 137 51.39 -50.29 13.86
N THR A 138 51.95 -50.53 15.04
CA THR A 138 53.33 -50.16 15.35
C THR A 138 54.22 -51.26 14.80
N ASP A 139 54.98 -51.01 13.73
CA ASP A 139 56.23 -51.73 13.45
C ASP A 139 57.07 -51.06 12.36
N GLY A 140 58.28 -50.63 12.74
CA GLY A 140 59.53 -51.05 12.08
C GLY A 140 60.07 -50.30 10.86
N ALA A 141 61.26 -49.70 11.07
CA ALA A 141 62.46 -49.74 10.21
C ALA A 141 62.80 -48.57 9.24
N ALA A 142 63.85 -47.84 9.60
CA ALA A 142 64.81 -47.15 8.71
C ALA A 142 65.79 -48.19 8.07
N PRO A 143 66.76 -47.87 7.17
CA PRO A 143 67.23 -46.54 6.72
C PRO A 143 67.56 -46.41 5.20
N VAL A 144 67.48 -45.20 4.61
CA VAL A 144 68.22 -44.89 3.37
C VAL A 144 68.72 -43.43 3.36
N GLU A 145 70.05 -43.35 3.39
CA GLU A 145 71.02 -42.41 2.81
C GLU A 145 70.84 -40.89 2.80
N ARG A 146 71.98 -40.31 3.18
CA ARG A 146 72.41 -38.92 3.33
C ARG A 146 72.64 -38.25 1.98
N THR A 147 72.08 -37.06 1.77
CA THR A 147 72.68 -36.03 0.90
C THR A 147 72.47 -34.66 1.54
N GLU A 148 73.56 -33.93 1.65
CA GLU A 148 73.74 -32.74 2.49
C GLU A 148 73.10 -31.49 1.88
N GLY A 149 72.47 -30.65 2.71
CA GLY A 149 72.00 -29.34 2.28
C GLY A 149 71.04 -28.60 3.23
N GLY A 150 71.50 -28.24 4.43
CA GLY A 150 71.04 -27.05 5.14
C GLY A 150 69.80 -27.14 6.06
N ALA A 151 69.91 -26.44 7.19
CA ALA A 151 68.91 -26.12 8.20
C ALA A 151 68.51 -27.24 9.19
N VAL A 152 69.01 -27.06 10.41
CA VAL A 152 68.60 -27.69 11.65
C VAL A 152 67.10 -27.42 11.89
N TYR A 153 66.27 -28.46 11.80
CA TYR A 153 65.07 -28.61 12.60
C TYR A 153 65.00 -30.07 13.06
N ASP A 154 65.32 -30.25 14.33
CA ASP A 154 65.15 -31.47 15.11
C ASP A 154 63.77 -31.40 15.81
N HIS A 155 62.99 -32.50 15.72
CA HIS A 155 61.66 -32.80 16.30
C HIS A 155 60.40 -32.55 15.42
N PRO A 156 59.34 -33.40 15.54
CA PRO A 156 59.20 -34.71 14.93
C PRO A 156 58.08 -34.73 13.85
N VAL A 157 57.99 -35.79 13.05
CA VAL A 157 56.94 -36.01 12.03
C VAL A 157 55.62 -36.59 12.63
N PRO A 158 54.92 -35.89 13.55
CA PRO A 158 53.46 -36.06 13.69
C PRO A 158 52.64 -34.81 13.35
N GLU A 159 53.20 -33.61 13.48
CA GLU A 159 52.42 -32.36 13.35
C GLU A 159 52.01 -32.09 11.90
N ILE A 160 52.88 -32.39 10.92
CA ILE A 160 52.58 -32.22 9.50
C ILE A 160 51.50 -33.22 9.05
N GLU A 161 51.51 -34.44 9.60
CA GLU A 161 50.47 -35.42 9.34
C GLU A 161 49.16 -34.99 9.99
N TYR A 162 49.15 -34.63 11.28
CA TYR A 162 47.97 -34.08 11.94
C TYR A 162 47.38 -32.89 11.18
N VAL A 163 48.20 -31.94 10.73
CA VAL A 163 47.75 -30.80 9.93
C VAL A 163 47.20 -31.27 8.58
N ARG A 164 47.80 -32.27 7.93
CA ARG A 164 47.32 -32.82 6.66
C ARG A 164 46.00 -33.57 6.83
N THR A 165 45.85 -34.39 7.87
CA THR A 165 44.59 -35.12 8.15
C THR A 165 43.51 -34.13 8.57
N PHE A 166 43.82 -33.16 9.42
CA PHE A 166 42.88 -32.13 9.85
C PHE A 166 42.45 -31.23 8.68
N ALA A 167 43.37 -30.84 7.80
CA ALA A 167 43.04 -30.11 6.57
C ALA A 167 42.16 -30.94 5.64
N LYS A 168 42.40 -32.25 5.54
CA LYS A 168 41.59 -33.16 4.71
C LYS A 168 40.20 -33.39 5.31
N VAL A 169 40.08 -33.49 6.63
CA VAL A 169 38.81 -33.57 7.35
C VAL A 169 38.04 -32.25 7.21
N ALA A 170 38.69 -31.11 7.40
CA ALA A 170 38.08 -29.79 7.19
C ALA A 170 37.60 -29.61 5.74
N GLN A 171 38.36 -30.10 4.75
CA GLN A 171 37.94 -30.07 3.34
C GLN A 171 36.67 -30.91 3.09
N ILE A 172 36.56 -32.09 3.71
CA ILE A 172 35.37 -32.95 3.60
C ILE A 172 34.18 -32.28 4.30
N GLN A 173 34.39 -31.72 5.49
CA GLN A 173 33.36 -30.99 6.24
C GLN A 173 32.85 -29.77 5.45
N LEU A 174 33.74 -28.99 4.84
CA LEU A 174 33.34 -27.81 4.04
C LEU A 174 32.55 -28.22 2.79
N ARG A 175 32.92 -29.33 2.14
CA ARG A 175 32.19 -29.85 0.98
C ARG A 175 30.78 -30.31 1.37
N SER A 176 30.64 -30.99 2.50
CA SER A 176 29.33 -31.44 3.01
C SER A 176 28.43 -30.27 3.39
N VAL A 177 28.98 -29.21 4.01
CA VAL A 177 28.22 -27.98 4.29
C VAL A 177 27.77 -27.28 3.01
N LEU A 178 28.62 -27.23 1.98
CA LEU A 178 28.25 -26.64 0.68
C LEU A 178 27.18 -27.45 -0.04
N GLU A 179 27.24 -28.78 0.00
CA GLU A 179 26.19 -29.64 -0.56
C GLU A 179 24.86 -29.43 0.17
N ALA A 180 24.86 -29.39 1.50
CA ALA A 180 23.64 -29.15 2.29
C ALA A 180 23.03 -27.76 2.03
N LEU A 181 23.86 -26.72 1.89
CA LEU A 181 23.38 -25.38 1.53
C LEU A 181 22.83 -25.32 0.10
N THR A 182 23.43 -26.07 -0.83
CA THR A 182 22.95 -26.14 -2.22
C THR A 182 21.60 -26.84 -2.28
N GLU A 183 21.43 -27.94 -1.54
CA GLU A 183 20.15 -28.66 -1.43
C GLU A 183 19.05 -27.79 -0.79
N GLN A 184 19.40 -26.98 0.22
CA GLN A 184 18.46 -26.02 0.82
C GLN A 184 18.09 -24.88 -0.13
N VAL A 185 19.02 -24.39 -0.96
CA VAL A 185 18.73 -23.37 -1.98
C VAL A 185 17.83 -23.94 -3.08
N ASP A 186 18.09 -25.19 -3.51
CA ASP A 186 17.24 -25.88 -4.48
C ASP A 186 15.83 -26.12 -3.91
N ALA A 187 15.72 -26.53 -2.64
CA ALA A 187 14.43 -26.67 -1.95
C ALA A 187 13.68 -25.33 -1.80
N LEU A 188 14.40 -24.20 -1.65
CA LEU A 188 13.80 -22.86 -1.67
C LEU A 188 13.36 -22.43 -3.09
N GLY A 189 14.03 -22.92 -4.13
CA GLY A 189 13.66 -22.71 -5.53
C GLY A 189 12.46 -23.55 -5.98
N GLU A 190 12.26 -24.73 -5.38
CA GLU A 190 11.12 -25.62 -5.64
C GLU A 190 9.89 -25.32 -4.78
N MET A 191 9.92 -24.28 -3.92
CA MET A 191 8.70 -23.85 -3.24
C MET A 191 7.62 -23.52 -4.28
N PRO A 192 6.45 -24.19 -4.23
CA PRO A 192 5.39 -23.97 -5.19
C PRO A 192 4.96 -22.50 -5.13
N ASP A 193 4.96 -21.85 -6.30
CA ASP A 193 4.51 -20.47 -6.48
C ASP A 193 3.01 -20.40 -6.12
N LEU A 194 2.69 -20.12 -4.85
CA LEU A 194 1.34 -19.97 -4.31
C LEU A 194 0.55 -18.79 -4.93
N ARG A 195 1.04 -18.21 -6.04
CA ARG A 195 0.41 -17.12 -6.80
C ARG A 195 -0.45 -17.58 -7.98
N ARG A 196 -0.76 -18.88 -8.12
CA ARG A 196 -1.61 -19.38 -9.22
C ARG A 196 -2.90 -20.11 -8.82
N ASP A 197 -3.15 -20.41 -7.55
CA ASP A 197 -4.37 -21.15 -7.17
C ASP A 197 -5.60 -20.28 -6.83
N ASP A 198 -5.48 -18.96 -6.87
CA ASP A 198 -6.58 -18.05 -6.50
C ASP A 198 -7.44 -17.55 -7.68
N ARG A 199 -7.46 -18.27 -8.81
CA ARG A 199 -8.30 -17.94 -9.99
C ARG A 199 -9.02 -19.14 -10.62
N ARG A 200 -9.54 -20.05 -9.79
CA ARG A 200 -10.56 -21.04 -10.20
C ARG A 200 -11.64 -21.16 -9.14
N GLY A 201 -12.40 -20.09 -8.96
CA GLY A 201 -13.56 -20.06 -8.06
C GLY A 201 -14.66 -19.13 -8.55
N ASP A 202 -14.74 -18.83 -9.84
CA ASP A 202 -15.81 -18.02 -10.41
C ASP A 202 -16.18 -18.55 -11.80
N ASP A 203 -17.03 -19.59 -11.81
CA ASP A 203 -18.01 -19.84 -12.88
C ASP A 203 -18.93 -21.00 -12.44
N ARG A 204 -20.06 -20.67 -11.82
CA ARG A 204 -21.35 -21.37 -11.91
C ARG A 204 -22.46 -20.68 -11.13
#